data_AF-A0A7K1P1J1-F1
#
_entry.id   AF-A0A7K1P1J1-F1
#
_cell.length_a   1.000
_cell.length_b   1.000
_cell.length_c   1.000
_cell.angle_alpha   90.00
_cell.angle_beta   90.00
_cell.angle_gamma   90.00
#
_symmetry.space_group_name_H-M   'P 1'
#
loop_
_entity.id
_entity.type
_entity.pdbx_description
1 polymer ?
#
loop_
_entity_poly.entity_id
_entity_poly.type
_entity_poly.pdbx_seq_one_letter_code
_entity_poly.pdbx_strand_id
1 'polypeptide(L)'
;MKKHILSLALGSLLVSTLSAEDDGFYMSAGYQIGEAAQMVKNTKGIQQLSDNYENLSKLLTRYSTLNNLIKLSADPSAINAARENLGASAKNLIGDKANSPAYQAVLLAINAAVGFWNVLGYVTQCGGNANGQPSISSTTIFNNEPGYRSTSITCSLNRYTPGYYAPMSIENFKKLNQAYQILQTALKKGLPALKENNGTVSVTYTYTCSGRGNNNCSPSTTGVSEQNGGSKTKTQTIDGKSVNTTISLKVVNSTASGNTQHVSYTEITNQLNNVPDSAQFLLAQASTLINTINTACPFFHANNSSEANAPKFSTTTGKICGAFSEEISAIQKMITDAQELVNQTSTINTNEQTTPVGGSNSKPFNPFTDASFAQGMLANASAQAKMLNLSEQVGQTLNPERLAGNFQNFVKNFLATCNNPSTAGTGGTQGSAPGTVTTQTFASGCAYVKETITNLNNSIAHFG
;
A
#
# COMPACT_ATOMS: atom_id res chain seq x y z
N MET A 1 28.42 -61.35 1.53
CA MET A 1 28.91 -59.99 1.87
C MET A 1 28.97 -59.14 0.60
N LYS A 2 28.57 -57.86 0.70
CA LYS A 2 28.61 -56.78 -0.31
C LYS A 2 27.61 -56.83 -1.49
N LYS A 3 26.73 -55.83 -1.54
CA LYS A 3 26.32 -55.16 -2.79
C LYS A 3 26.22 -53.65 -2.51
N HIS A 4 26.94 -52.86 -3.31
CA HIS A 4 26.97 -51.41 -3.29
C HIS A 4 25.98 -50.81 -4.29
N ILE A 5 25.57 -49.59 -3.95
CA ILE A 5 24.63 -48.66 -4.56
C ILE A 5 25.17 -48.11 -5.89
N LEU A 6 24.28 -47.80 -6.85
CA LEU A 6 24.57 -46.81 -7.89
C LEU A 6 23.31 -45.97 -8.21
N SER A 7 23.46 -44.64 -8.11
CA SER A 7 22.51 -43.60 -8.52
C SER A 7 22.71 -43.21 -9.98
N LEU A 8 21.68 -42.72 -10.66
CA LEU A 8 21.83 -41.94 -11.91
C LEU A 8 21.33 -40.50 -11.71
N ALA A 9 22.21 -39.55 -12.06
CA ALA A 9 21.99 -38.12 -12.05
C ALA A 9 21.53 -37.63 -13.44
N LEU A 10 20.66 -36.61 -13.43
CA LEU A 10 20.29 -35.76 -14.55
C LEU A 10 21.39 -34.74 -14.85
N GLY A 11 21.63 -34.45 -16.14
CA GLY A 11 22.46 -33.31 -16.55
C GLY A 11 22.58 -33.12 -18.07
N SER A 12 21.79 -32.15 -18.57
CA SER A 12 22.12 -31.13 -19.59
C SER A 12 22.75 -31.48 -20.94
N LEU A 13 22.21 -30.90 -22.03
CA LEU A 13 23.01 -30.04 -22.93
C LEU A 13 22.11 -29.21 -23.90
N LEU A 14 22.31 -27.89 -23.86
CA LEU A 14 21.96 -26.91 -24.90
C LEU A 14 23.20 -26.71 -25.78
N VAL A 15 23.06 -26.62 -27.11
CA VAL A 15 23.96 -25.87 -28.01
C VAL A 15 23.14 -25.25 -29.16
N SER A 16 23.49 -24.01 -29.47
CA SER A 16 22.88 -23.02 -30.34
C SER A 16 23.33 -23.07 -31.82
N THR A 17 22.45 -22.55 -32.68
CA THR A 17 22.66 -21.78 -33.93
C THR A 17 23.69 -22.24 -34.98
N LEU A 18 23.21 -22.51 -36.20
CA LEU A 18 23.89 -22.11 -37.44
C LEU A 18 22.85 -21.77 -38.52
N SER A 19 22.97 -20.57 -39.09
CA SER A 19 22.28 -20.14 -40.30
C SER A 19 22.84 -20.85 -41.53
N ALA A 20 21.98 -21.16 -42.50
CA ALA A 20 22.33 -21.30 -43.90
C ALA A 20 21.12 -20.86 -44.73
N GLU A 21 21.19 -19.65 -45.28
CA GLU A 21 20.62 -19.35 -46.60
C GLU A 21 21.36 -20.23 -47.61
N ASP A 22 20.64 -20.90 -48.52
CA ASP A 22 20.79 -20.69 -49.97
C ASP A 22 19.78 -21.57 -50.73
N ASP A 23 19.21 -21.00 -51.78
CA ASP A 23 18.20 -21.59 -52.65
C ASP A 23 18.78 -22.72 -53.51
N GLY A 24 18.06 -23.85 -53.57
CA GLY A 24 18.48 -25.00 -54.39
C GLY A 24 17.42 -26.08 -54.49
N PHE A 25 16.45 -25.86 -55.37
CA PHE A 25 15.44 -26.84 -55.76
C PHE A 25 16.09 -28.10 -56.34
N TYR A 26 15.92 -29.27 -55.71
CA TYR A 26 15.71 -30.55 -56.41
C TYR A 26 14.89 -31.51 -55.54
N MET A 27 13.63 -31.69 -55.93
CA MET A 27 12.86 -32.89 -55.61
C MET A 27 13.56 -34.11 -56.19
N SER A 28 13.96 -35.05 -55.33
CA SER A 28 14.00 -36.47 -55.69
C SER A 28 12.93 -37.19 -54.89
N ALA A 29 11.78 -37.39 -55.53
CA ALA A 29 10.75 -38.29 -55.07
C ALA A 29 11.30 -39.73 -55.13
N GLY A 30 11.60 -40.29 -53.96
CA GLY A 30 12.04 -41.67 -53.78
C GLY A 30 11.24 -42.33 -52.66
N TYR A 31 10.03 -42.77 -52.99
CA TYR A 31 9.37 -43.97 -52.45
C TYR A 31 9.52 -44.25 -50.94
N GLN A 32 8.80 -43.50 -50.09
CA GLN A 32 8.39 -43.95 -48.76
C GLN A 32 7.10 -43.24 -48.25
N ILE A 33 6.13 -43.01 -49.15
CA ILE A 33 4.92 -42.20 -48.88
C ILE A 33 3.72 -43.06 -48.39
N GLY A 34 3.90 -44.37 -48.19
CA GLY A 34 2.89 -45.23 -47.57
C GLY A 34 2.87 -45.14 -46.05
N GLU A 35 4.02 -45.36 -45.41
CA GLU A 35 4.11 -45.41 -43.94
C GLU A 35 4.15 -44.03 -43.28
N ALA A 36 4.84 -43.03 -43.85
CA ALA A 36 4.93 -41.69 -43.25
C ALA A 36 3.60 -40.91 -43.30
N ALA A 37 2.83 -41.03 -44.39
CA ALA A 37 1.51 -40.39 -44.49
C ALA A 37 0.47 -41.08 -43.57
N GLN A 38 0.59 -42.40 -43.39
CA GLN A 38 -0.21 -43.15 -42.41
C GLN A 38 0.22 -42.80 -40.98
N MET A 39 1.53 -42.65 -40.71
CA MET A 39 2.06 -42.22 -39.41
C MET A 39 1.56 -40.82 -39.03
N VAL A 40 1.55 -39.86 -39.96
CA VAL A 40 1.09 -38.46 -39.75
C VAL A 40 -0.43 -38.36 -39.58
N LYS A 41 -1.22 -39.15 -40.32
CA LYS A 41 -2.68 -39.27 -40.07
C LYS A 41 -2.96 -39.97 -38.74
N ASN A 42 -2.19 -41.00 -38.40
CA ASN A 42 -2.29 -41.68 -37.11
C ASN A 42 -1.84 -40.78 -35.95
N THR A 43 -0.84 -39.89 -36.12
CA THR A 43 -0.46 -38.94 -35.05
C THR A 43 -1.52 -37.86 -34.86
N LYS A 44 -2.15 -37.35 -35.93
CA LYS A 44 -3.30 -36.44 -35.79
C LYS A 44 -4.52 -37.12 -35.17
N GLY A 45 -4.78 -38.39 -35.52
CA GLY A 45 -5.84 -39.20 -34.90
C GLY A 45 -5.55 -39.54 -33.42
N ILE A 46 -4.29 -39.84 -33.07
CA ILE A 46 -3.84 -40.08 -31.70
C ILE A 46 -3.86 -38.78 -30.88
N GLN A 47 -3.47 -37.64 -31.46
CA GLN A 47 -3.58 -36.33 -30.81
C GLN A 47 -5.06 -35.98 -30.58
N GLN A 48 -5.93 -36.13 -31.58
CA GLN A 48 -7.37 -35.93 -31.41
C GLN A 48 -7.98 -36.89 -30.38
N LEU A 49 -7.53 -38.14 -30.33
CA LEU A 49 -7.96 -39.11 -29.32
C LEU A 49 -7.46 -38.68 -27.93
N SER A 50 -6.21 -38.26 -27.80
CA SER A 50 -5.63 -37.72 -26.56
C SER A 50 -6.39 -36.49 -26.08
N ASP A 51 -6.66 -35.53 -26.97
CA ASP A 51 -7.43 -34.32 -26.68
C ASP A 51 -8.87 -34.69 -26.27
N ASN A 52 -9.47 -35.70 -26.90
CA ASN A 52 -10.80 -36.20 -26.55
C ASN A 52 -10.81 -36.93 -25.19
N TYR A 53 -9.77 -37.69 -24.88
CA TYR A 53 -9.61 -38.32 -23.55
C TYR A 53 -9.36 -37.28 -22.46
N GLU A 54 -8.57 -36.24 -22.73
CA GLU A 54 -8.35 -35.15 -21.80
C GLU A 54 -9.65 -34.35 -21.58
N ASN A 55 -10.41 -34.08 -22.64
CA ASN A 55 -11.72 -33.44 -22.55
C ASN A 55 -12.75 -34.31 -21.79
N LEU A 56 -12.78 -35.63 -22.05
CA LEU A 56 -13.63 -36.57 -21.33
C LEU A 56 -13.25 -36.66 -19.84
N SER A 57 -11.95 -36.70 -19.53
CA SER A 57 -11.44 -36.68 -18.16
C SER A 57 -11.84 -35.39 -17.42
N LYS A 58 -11.71 -34.23 -18.07
CA LYS A 58 -12.19 -32.93 -17.55
C LYS A 58 -13.71 -32.93 -17.34
N LEU A 59 -14.48 -33.51 -18.26
CA LEU A 59 -15.95 -33.60 -18.17
C LEU A 59 -16.39 -34.51 -17.02
N LEU A 60 -15.80 -35.71 -16.90
CA LEU A 60 -16.08 -36.68 -15.84
C LEU A 60 -15.74 -36.11 -14.47
N THR A 61 -14.60 -35.42 -14.36
CA THR A 61 -14.19 -34.73 -13.12
C THR A 61 -15.19 -33.62 -12.75
N ARG A 62 -15.61 -32.81 -13.71
CA ARG A 62 -16.66 -31.79 -13.49
C ARG A 62 -17.99 -32.41 -13.07
N TYR A 63 -18.42 -33.49 -13.71
CA TYR A 63 -19.66 -34.18 -13.38
C TYR A 63 -19.61 -34.79 -11.97
N SER A 64 -18.52 -35.47 -11.61
CA SER A 64 -18.30 -36.02 -10.26
C SER A 64 -18.34 -34.93 -9.19
N THR A 65 -17.67 -33.80 -9.44
CA THR A 65 -17.67 -32.63 -8.54
C THR A 65 -19.07 -32.05 -8.39
N LEU A 66 -19.80 -31.87 -9.50
CA LEU A 66 -21.16 -31.33 -9.49
C LEU A 66 -22.15 -32.25 -8.75
N ASN A 67 -22.05 -33.57 -8.95
CA ASN A 67 -22.88 -34.54 -8.24
C ASN A 67 -22.64 -34.48 -6.72
N ASN A 68 -21.39 -34.34 -6.29
CA ASN A 68 -21.06 -34.14 -4.88
C ASN A 68 -21.60 -32.79 -4.36
N LEU A 69 -21.48 -31.70 -5.12
CA LEU A 69 -22.05 -30.40 -4.73
C LEU A 69 -23.58 -30.47 -4.56
N ILE A 70 -24.29 -31.19 -5.42
CA ILE A 70 -25.74 -31.41 -5.29
C ILE A 70 -26.06 -32.16 -3.99
N LYS A 71 -25.31 -33.22 -3.67
CA LYS A 71 -25.49 -33.98 -2.41
C LYS A 71 -25.27 -33.09 -1.19
N LEU A 72 -24.19 -32.32 -1.16
CA LEU A 72 -23.88 -31.41 -0.04
C LEU A 72 -24.92 -30.28 0.09
N SER A 73 -25.42 -29.77 -1.04
CA SER A 73 -26.45 -28.72 -1.05
C SER A 73 -27.83 -29.20 -0.59
N ALA A 74 -28.03 -30.52 -0.47
CA ALA A 74 -29.25 -31.13 0.06
C ALA A 74 -29.10 -31.64 1.50
N ASP A 75 -27.91 -31.52 2.10
CA ASP A 75 -27.62 -31.98 3.45
C ASP A 75 -27.43 -30.79 4.41
N PRO A 76 -28.40 -30.51 5.31
CA PRO A 76 -28.28 -29.44 6.29
C PRO A 76 -27.05 -29.52 7.17
N SER A 77 -26.53 -30.72 7.47
CA SER A 77 -25.34 -30.87 8.30
C SER A 77 -24.10 -30.33 7.58
N ALA A 78 -23.93 -30.68 6.29
CA ALA A 78 -22.88 -30.16 5.44
C ALA A 78 -23.01 -28.65 5.22
N ILE A 79 -24.23 -28.14 5.02
CA ILE A 79 -24.48 -26.70 4.86
C ILE A 79 -24.12 -25.95 6.13
N ASN A 80 -24.52 -26.43 7.32
CA ASN A 80 -24.18 -25.81 8.59
C ASN A 80 -22.68 -25.83 8.87
N ALA A 81 -21.97 -26.92 8.54
CA ALA A 81 -20.51 -26.97 8.63
C ALA A 81 -19.84 -25.94 7.69
N ALA A 82 -20.35 -25.78 6.46
CA ALA A 82 -19.86 -24.75 5.55
C ALA A 82 -20.13 -23.32 6.06
N ARG A 83 -21.29 -23.08 6.67
CA ARG A 83 -21.65 -21.80 7.31
C ARG A 83 -20.75 -21.48 8.51
N GLU A 84 -20.45 -22.48 9.33
CA GLU A 84 -19.52 -22.35 10.47
C GLU A 84 -18.11 -21.99 9.99
N ASN A 85 -17.59 -22.71 8.99
CA ASN A 85 -16.30 -22.40 8.36
C ASN A 85 -16.28 -20.98 7.80
N LEU A 86 -17.37 -20.55 7.15
CA LEU A 86 -17.49 -19.21 6.58
C LEU A 86 -17.53 -18.12 7.67
N GLY A 87 -18.15 -18.40 8.82
CA GLY A 87 -18.10 -17.52 9.99
C GLY A 87 -16.71 -17.42 10.61
N ALA A 88 -15.98 -18.54 10.70
CA ALA A 88 -14.62 -18.58 11.20
C ALA A 88 -13.65 -17.83 10.27
N SER A 89 -13.74 -18.05 8.96
CA SER A 89 -12.92 -17.34 7.97
C SER A 89 -13.21 -15.84 7.93
N ALA A 90 -14.48 -15.43 8.12
CA ALA A 90 -14.83 -14.02 8.30
C ALA A 90 -14.10 -13.43 9.51
N LYS A 91 -14.17 -14.11 10.67
CA LYS A 91 -13.46 -13.65 11.88
C LYS A 91 -11.96 -13.50 11.65
N ASN A 92 -11.33 -14.43 10.93
CA ASN A 92 -9.92 -14.33 10.58
C ASN A 92 -9.64 -13.12 9.66
N LEU A 93 -10.49 -12.87 8.65
CA LEU A 93 -10.30 -11.74 7.73
C LEU A 93 -10.52 -10.37 8.39
N ILE A 94 -11.62 -10.19 9.13
CA ILE A 94 -12.00 -8.86 9.65
C ILE A 94 -11.66 -8.64 11.12
N GLY A 95 -11.45 -9.72 11.88
CA GLY A 95 -11.22 -9.68 13.33
C GLY A 95 -9.76 -9.82 13.75
N ASP A 96 -8.93 -10.51 12.96
CA ASP A 96 -7.51 -10.71 13.26
C ASP A 96 -6.63 -9.64 12.60
N LYS A 97 -5.35 -9.60 13.00
CA LYS A 97 -4.33 -8.70 12.44
C LYS A 97 -3.24 -9.48 11.72
N ALA A 98 -2.39 -10.19 12.46
CA ALA A 98 -1.23 -10.87 11.91
C ALA A 98 -1.59 -11.91 10.83
N ASN A 99 -2.62 -12.71 11.11
CA ASN A 99 -3.06 -13.81 10.23
C ASN A 99 -4.13 -13.37 9.20
N SER A 100 -4.46 -12.09 9.14
CA SER A 100 -5.47 -11.58 8.20
C SER A 100 -4.78 -11.02 6.95
N PRO A 101 -4.95 -11.64 5.76
CA PRO A 101 -4.53 -11.05 4.50
C PRO A 101 -5.08 -9.65 4.28
N ALA A 102 -6.33 -9.44 4.69
CA ALA A 102 -7.03 -8.17 4.55
C ALA A 102 -6.38 -7.06 5.40
N TYR A 103 -6.03 -7.37 6.64
CA TYR A 103 -5.29 -6.43 7.50
C TYR A 103 -3.91 -6.12 6.93
N GLN A 104 -3.16 -7.15 6.51
CA GLN A 104 -1.81 -6.96 5.95
C GLN A 104 -1.84 -6.12 4.66
N ALA A 105 -2.84 -6.29 3.80
CA ALA A 105 -3.02 -5.49 2.59
C ALA A 105 -3.31 -4.02 2.90
N VAL A 106 -4.23 -3.74 3.84
CA VAL A 106 -4.50 -2.36 4.29
C VAL A 106 -3.25 -1.71 4.88
N LEU A 107 -2.54 -2.43 5.74
CA LEU A 107 -1.29 -1.96 6.35
C LEU A 107 -0.23 -1.68 5.29
N LEU A 108 -0.09 -2.55 4.28
CA LEU A 108 0.88 -2.38 3.20
C LEU A 108 0.60 -1.13 2.35
N ALA A 109 -0.67 -0.88 1.99
CA ALA A 109 -1.05 0.31 1.22
C ALA A 109 -0.74 1.61 1.98
N ILE A 110 -1.02 1.65 3.29
CA ILE A 110 -0.71 2.80 4.14
C ILE A 110 0.81 2.98 4.29
N ASN A 111 1.53 1.89 4.58
CA ASN A 111 2.99 1.90 4.72
C ASN A 111 3.69 2.35 3.44
N ALA A 112 3.18 1.96 2.28
CA ALA A 112 3.74 2.39 1.00
C ALA A 112 3.60 3.90 0.78
N ALA A 113 2.44 4.49 1.10
CA ALA A 113 2.22 5.93 0.96
C ALA A 113 3.11 6.74 1.93
N VAL A 114 3.18 6.31 3.19
CA VAL A 114 4.06 6.93 4.21
C VAL A 114 5.53 6.79 3.81
N GLY A 115 5.94 5.59 3.39
CA GLY A 115 7.31 5.32 2.98
C GLY A 115 7.72 6.11 1.74
N PHE A 116 6.81 6.32 0.79
CA PHE A 116 7.07 7.17 -0.37
C PHE A 116 7.42 8.60 0.03
N TRP A 117 6.68 9.18 0.99
CA TRP A 117 7.02 10.50 1.51
C TRP A 117 8.32 10.52 2.32
N ASN A 118 8.60 9.47 3.11
CA ASN A 118 9.89 9.36 3.82
C ASN A 118 11.09 9.35 2.88
N VAL A 119 10.96 8.71 1.71
CA VAL A 119 12.01 8.70 0.69
C VAL A 119 12.19 10.08 0.04
N LEU A 120 11.11 10.78 -0.29
CA LEU A 120 11.16 11.96 -1.19
C LEU A 120 10.96 13.31 -0.50
N GLY A 121 10.55 13.34 0.77
CA GLY A 121 10.23 14.58 1.49
C GLY A 121 11.42 15.54 1.53
N TYR A 122 12.63 15.02 1.76
CA TYR A 122 13.84 15.84 1.89
C TYR A 122 14.32 16.54 0.60
N VAL A 123 13.96 16.02 -0.58
CA VAL A 123 14.36 16.58 -1.89
C VAL A 123 13.29 17.46 -2.50
N THR A 124 12.07 17.35 -1.99
CA THR A 124 10.89 18.09 -2.46
C THR A 124 11.01 19.55 -2.05
N GLN A 125 10.97 20.46 -3.02
CA GLN A 125 11.02 21.88 -2.70
C GLN A 125 9.65 22.40 -2.27
N CYS A 126 9.65 23.26 -1.27
CA CYS A 126 8.45 23.93 -0.76
C CYS A 126 8.79 25.34 -0.27
N GLY A 127 7.80 26.23 -0.29
CA GLY A 127 8.02 27.64 0.06
C GLY A 127 6.84 28.53 -0.27
N GLY A 128 7.06 29.84 -0.17
CA GLY A 128 6.02 30.84 -0.38
C GLY A 128 5.29 31.26 0.90
N ASN A 129 4.24 32.03 0.68
CA ASN A 129 3.35 32.58 1.68
C ASN A 129 1.96 31.93 1.59
N ALA A 130 1.06 32.34 2.49
CA ALA A 130 -0.33 31.92 2.47
C ALA A 130 -0.96 32.17 1.09
N ASN A 131 -1.98 31.38 0.74
CA ASN A 131 -2.68 31.46 -0.55
C ASN A 131 -1.78 31.17 -1.77
N GLY A 132 -0.69 30.41 -1.57
CA GLY A 132 0.20 29.98 -2.66
C GLY A 132 0.97 31.12 -3.32
N GLN A 133 1.22 32.21 -2.61
CA GLN A 133 1.95 33.37 -3.14
C GLN A 133 3.47 33.19 -3.01
N PRO A 134 4.28 33.78 -3.92
CA PRO A 134 5.72 33.83 -3.71
C PRO A 134 6.06 34.62 -2.45
N SER A 135 7.24 34.36 -1.90
CA SER A 135 7.75 35.04 -0.71
C SER A 135 9.11 35.68 -0.98
N ILE A 136 9.47 36.72 -0.23
CA ILE A 136 10.79 37.37 -0.36
C ILE A 136 11.81 36.68 0.54
N SER A 137 11.43 36.41 1.78
CA SER A 137 12.30 35.86 2.83
C SER A 137 11.53 35.05 3.87
N SER A 138 10.56 34.24 3.44
CA SER A 138 9.77 33.38 4.33
C SER A 138 10.46 32.03 4.54
N THR A 139 10.52 31.59 5.80
CA THR A 139 10.94 30.24 6.17
C THR A 139 9.87 29.61 7.05
N THR A 140 9.30 28.49 6.59
CA THR A 140 8.30 27.72 7.34
C THR A 140 8.83 26.32 7.58
N ILE A 141 8.92 25.89 8.83
CA ILE A 141 9.53 24.60 9.21
C ILE A 141 8.45 23.71 9.81
N PHE A 142 8.30 22.50 9.30
CA PHE A 142 7.36 21.50 9.80
C PHE A 142 8.13 20.45 10.60
N ASN A 143 7.73 20.26 11.86
CA ASN A 143 8.39 19.32 12.77
C ASN A 143 7.85 17.90 12.60
N ASN A 144 8.64 16.91 13.02
CA ASN A 144 8.36 15.48 12.85
C ASN A 144 8.15 15.09 11.37
N GLU A 145 8.99 15.63 10.49
CA GLU A 145 8.99 15.38 9.05
C GLU A 145 10.39 14.89 8.60
N PRO A 146 10.50 14.02 7.57
CA PRO A 146 11.74 13.35 7.19
C PRO A 146 12.64 14.27 6.34
N GLY A 147 13.20 15.30 7.00
CA GLY A 147 14.10 16.27 6.38
C GLY A 147 15.53 15.77 6.22
N TYR A 148 16.31 16.45 5.39
CA TYR A 148 17.72 16.11 5.19
C TYR A 148 18.50 16.26 6.50
N ARG A 149 18.95 15.13 7.07
CA ARG A 149 19.68 15.09 8.35
C ARG A 149 18.93 15.78 9.50
N SER A 150 17.60 15.78 9.46
CA SER A 150 16.74 16.54 10.37
C SER A 150 15.43 15.80 10.60
N THR A 151 14.81 16.03 11.77
CA THR A 151 13.42 15.61 12.05
C THR A 151 12.41 16.70 11.65
N SER A 152 12.78 17.55 10.71
CA SER A 152 11.94 18.64 10.22
C SER A 152 12.24 18.96 8.77
N ILE A 153 11.19 19.24 7.99
CA ILE A 153 11.33 19.76 6.62
C ILE A 153 11.21 21.28 6.66
N THR A 154 12.16 21.93 6.01
CA THR A 154 12.24 23.40 5.92
C THR A 154 11.77 23.87 4.55
N CYS A 155 10.66 24.59 4.51
CA CYS A 155 10.13 25.24 3.32
C CYS A 155 10.63 26.69 3.26
N SER A 156 11.70 26.91 2.50
CA SER A 156 12.39 28.20 2.39
C SER A 156 12.70 28.60 0.94
N LEU A 157 12.04 28.00 -0.06
CA LEU A 157 12.23 28.42 -1.45
C LEU A 157 11.48 29.74 -1.71
N ASN A 158 12.25 30.83 -1.79
CA ASN A 158 11.77 32.19 -1.95
C ASN A 158 11.80 32.64 -3.41
N ARG A 159 11.02 33.67 -3.77
CA ARG A 159 10.91 34.33 -5.08
C ARG A 159 10.31 33.51 -6.22
N TYR A 160 10.05 32.23 -6.01
CA TYR A 160 9.32 31.37 -6.95
C TYR A 160 7.86 31.26 -6.53
N THR A 161 6.95 31.37 -7.51
CA THR A 161 5.53 31.14 -7.29
C THR A 161 5.28 29.64 -7.06
N PRO A 162 4.68 29.24 -5.93
CA PRO A 162 4.30 27.86 -5.70
C PRO A 162 3.35 27.29 -6.77
N GLY A 163 3.52 26.02 -7.13
CA GLY A 163 2.71 25.38 -8.16
C GLY A 163 3.35 24.16 -8.81
N TYR A 164 2.79 23.77 -9.97
CA TYR A 164 3.25 22.63 -10.75
C TYR A 164 4.70 22.81 -11.21
N TYR A 165 5.54 21.81 -10.95
CA TYR A 165 6.98 21.85 -11.25
C TYR A 165 7.71 23.07 -10.63
N ALA A 166 7.18 23.56 -9.51
CA ALA A 166 7.68 24.69 -8.74
C ALA A 166 7.66 24.29 -7.24
N PRO A 167 7.96 25.17 -6.26
CA PRO A 167 7.84 24.75 -4.86
C PRO A 167 6.40 24.37 -4.53
N MET A 168 6.22 23.33 -3.70
CA MET A 168 4.93 23.06 -3.07
C MET A 168 4.52 24.25 -2.22
N SER A 169 3.26 24.68 -2.37
CA SER A 169 2.70 25.74 -1.52
C SER A 169 2.62 25.29 -0.07
N ILE A 170 2.74 26.23 0.86
CA ILE A 170 2.61 25.93 2.29
C ILE A 170 1.20 25.40 2.63
N GLU A 171 0.17 25.76 1.85
CA GLU A 171 -1.17 25.18 1.99
C GLU A 171 -1.20 23.68 1.67
N ASN A 172 -0.61 23.26 0.54
CA ASN A 172 -0.51 21.85 0.19
C ASN A 172 0.38 21.11 1.18
N PHE A 173 1.47 21.72 1.64
CA PHE A 173 2.33 21.11 2.65
C PHE A 173 1.58 20.91 3.99
N LYS A 174 0.74 21.87 4.42
CA LYS A 174 -0.10 21.68 5.62
C LYS A 174 -1.06 20.50 5.48
N LYS A 175 -1.70 20.33 4.31
CA LYS A 175 -2.58 19.19 4.03
C LYS A 175 -1.82 17.86 4.08
N LEU A 176 -0.65 17.83 3.42
CA LEU A 176 0.26 16.69 3.39
C LEU A 176 0.70 16.33 4.80
N ASN A 177 1.29 17.28 5.54
CA ASN A 177 1.80 17.08 6.89
C ASN A 177 0.69 16.59 7.82
N GLN A 178 -0.51 17.19 7.80
CA GLN A 178 -1.59 16.71 8.67
C GLN A 178 -1.92 15.22 8.41
N ALA A 179 -2.05 14.81 7.15
CA ALA A 179 -2.28 13.40 6.81
C ALA A 179 -1.13 12.51 7.26
N TYR A 180 0.12 12.93 6.99
CA TYR A 180 1.32 12.21 7.40
C TYR A 180 1.42 12.04 8.93
N GLN A 181 1.17 13.08 9.72
CA GLN A 181 1.20 13.02 11.19
C GLN A 181 0.12 12.09 11.75
N ILE A 182 -1.09 12.09 11.17
CA ILE A 182 -2.16 11.17 11.55
C ILE A 182 -1.73 9.72 11.29
N LEU A 183 -1.23 9.44 10.08
CA LEU A 183 -0.80 8.10 9.68
C LEU A 183 0.35 7.60 10.55
N GLN A 184 1.39 8.41 10.77
CA GLN A 184 2.52 8.05 11.61
C GLN A 184 2.10 7.77 13.05
N THR A 185 1.19 8.59 13.61
CA THR A 185 0.68 8.37 14.98
C THR A 185 -0.12 7.07 15.06
N ALA A 186 -0.98 6.79 14.07
CA ALA A 186 -1.74 5.55 14.00
C ALA A 186 -0.84 4.31 13.83
N LEU A 187 0.18 4.39 12.97
CA LEU A 187 1.17 3.32 12.77
C LEU A 187 1.97 3.04 14.04
N LYS A 188 2.36 4.09 14.78
CA LYS A 188 3.06 3.97 16.06
C LYS A 188 2.19 3.30 17.13
N LYS A 189 0.90 3.60 17.17
CA LYS A 189 -0.08 2.93 18.05
C LYS A 189 -0.34 1.49 17.63
N GLY A 190 -0.27 1.21 16.33
CA GLY A 190 -0.70 -0.03 15.69
C GLY A 190 -2.16 0.05 15.25
N LEU A 191 -2.42 -0.32 14.00
CA LEU A 191 -3.76 -0.27 13.41
C LEU A 191 -4.70 -1.27 14.11
N PRO A 192 -6.00 -0.93 14.25
CA PRO A 192 -7.00 -1.86 14.75
C PRO A 192 -7.36 -2.92 13.68
N ALA A 193 -8.05 -3.98 14.09
CA ALA A 193 -8.59 -4.95 13.13
C ALA A 193 -9.69 -4.31 12.27
N LEU A 194 -9.99 -4.85 11.09
CA LEU A 194 -10.93 -4.23 10.12
C LEU A 194 -12.36 -4.05 10.65
N LYS A 195 -12.82 -4.91 11.56
CA LYS A 195 -14.14 -4.78 12.19
C LYS A 195 -14.24 -3.60 13.17
N GLU A 196 -13.11 -3.11 13.68
CA GLU A 196 -13.04 -2.09 14.74
C GLU A 196 -13.05 -0.68 14.12
N ASN A 197 -14.24 -0.13 13.89
CA ASN A 197 -14.41 1.18 13.24
C ASN A 197 -14.50 2.36 14.24
N ASN A 198 -14.61 2.07 15.53
CA ASN A 198 -14.90 3.09 16.55
C ASN A 198 -13.66 3.64 17.26
N GLY A 199 -12.48 3.05 17.04
CA GLY A 199 -11.24 3.52 17.65
C GLY A 199 -10.86 4.96 17.28
N THR A 200 -10.05 5.57 18.15
CA THR A 200 -9.53 6.92 17.96
C THR A 200 -8.08 7.07 18.42
N VAL A 201 -7.43 8.12 17.93
CA VAL A 201 -6.08 8.52 18.31
C VAL A 201 -6.02 10.04 18.50
N SER A 202 -5.12 10.51 19.38
CA SER A 202 -4.85 11.93 19.56
C SER A 202 -3.55 12.28 18.85
N VAL A 203 -3.58 13.31 18.00
CA VAL A 203 -2.47 13.69 17.13
C VAL A 203 -2.05 15.11 17.48
N THR A 204 -0.77 15.32 17.74
CA THR A 204 -0.21 16.67 17.96
C THR A 204 0.96 16.88 17.02
N TYR A 205 0.97 18.02 16.33
CA TYR A 205 2.09 18.41 15.49
C TYR A 205 2.29 19.92 15.50
N THR A 206 3.52 20.32 15.21
CA THR A 206 3.94 21.72 15.28
C THR A 206 4.63 22.16 13.99
N TYR A 207 4.51 23.45 13.69
CA TYR A 207 5.31 24.09 12.65
C TYR A 207 5.62 25.54 13.04
N THR A 208 6.71 26.08 12.53
CA THR A 208 7.17 27.43 12.87
C THR A 208 7.31 28.31 11.63
N CYS A 209 7.02 29.60 11.77
CA CYS A 209 7.24 30.61 10.74
C CYS A 209 8.23 31.67 11.21
N SER A 210 9.26 31.91 10.41
CA SER A 210 10.23 32.99 10.60
C SER A 210 10.47 33.74 9.28
N GLY A 211 11.18 34.87 9.39
CA GLY A 211 11.55 35.72 8.26
C GLY A 211 10.52 36.83 7.95
N ARG A 212 11.02 37.96 7.46
CA ARG A 212 10.21 39.16 7.21
C ARG A 212 9.15 38.87 6.15
N GLY A 213 7.89 39.20 6.45
CA GLY A 213 6.77 39.02 5.53
C GLY A 213 6.19 37.60 5.48
N ASN A 214 6.64 36.69 6.35
CA ASN A 214 6.06 35.35 6.44
C ASN A 214 4.69 35.41 7.13
N ASN A 215 3.61 35.19 6.37
CA ASN A 215 2.23 35.24 6.86
C ASN A 215 1.62 33.84 7.08
N ASN A 216 2.37 32.75 6.90
CA ASN A 216 1.85 31.39 6.99
C ASN A 216 1.35 30.99 8.39
N CYS A 217 1.77 31.72 9.43
CA CYS A 217 1.40 31.55 10.84
C CYS A 217 0.57 32.73 11.38
N SER A 218 0.10 33.62 10.51
CA SER A 218 -0.64 34.81 10.95
C SER A 218 -2.02 34.45 11.52
N PRO A 219 -2.60 35.32 12.38
CA PRO A 219 -3.99 35.22 12.84
C PRO A 219 -5.00 35.02 11.70
N SER A 220 -4.85 35.72 10.57
CA SER A 220 -5.76 35.58 9.43
C SER A 220 -5.65 34.21 8.74
N THR A 221 -4.45 33.62 8.69
CA THR A 221 -4.25 32.28 8.09
C THR A 221 -4.66 31.14 9.02
N THR A 222 -4.43 31.29 10.33
CA THR A 222 -4.73 30.24 11.34
C THR A 222 -6.16 30.34 11.87
N GLY A 223 -6.74 31.53 11.79
CA GLY A 223 -8.04 31.88 12.35
C GLY A 223 -8.04 32.11 13.85
N VAL A 224 -6.88 32.16 14.51
CA VAL A 224 -6.70 32.49 15.93
C VAL A 224 -6.73 34.01 16.11
N SER A 225 -7.26 34.50 17.23
CA SER A 225 -7.42 35.95 17.49
C SER A 225 -6.10 36.67 17.74
N GLU A 226 -5.19 36.04 18.47
CA GLU A 226 -3.94 36.64 18.92
C GLU A 226 -2.72 35.82 18.47
N GLN A 227 -1.69 36.49 17.96
CA GLN A 227 -0.50 35.81 17.45
C GLN A 227 0.42 35.27 18.56
N ASN A 228 0.35 35.81 19.78
CA ASN A 228 1.15 35.35 20.91
C ASN A 228 0.26 34.95 22.08
N GLY A 229 0.19 33.66 22.40
CA GLY A 229 -0.64 33.13 23.48
C GLY A 229 -2.09 32.84 23.08
N GLY A 230 -2.50 33.18 21.85
CA GLY A 230 -3.83 32.89 21.35
C GLY A 230 -4.06 31.41 21.08
N SER A 231 -5.30 30.95 21.27
CA SER A 231 -5.74 29.61 20.95
C SER A 231 -7.15 29.61 20.36
N LYS A 232 -7.44 28.64 19.50
CA LYS A 232 -8.78 28.41 18.95
C LYS A 232 -9.07 26.94 18.83
N THR A 233 -10.25 26.54 19.30
CA THR A 233 -10.78 25.20 19.11
C THR A 233 -11.82 25.22 18.00
N LYS A 234 -11.70 24.30 17.05
CA LYS A 234 -12.70 24.03 16.02
C LYS A 234 -13.11 22.57 16.12
N THR A 235 -14.41 22.33 16.05
CA THR A 235 -14.96 20.98 15.97
C THR A 235 -15.32 20.68 14.52
N GLN A 236 -14.87 19.55 14.01
CA GLN A 236 -15.14 19.07 12.66
C GLN A 236 -15.65 17.63 12.72
N THR A 237 -16.67 17.32 11.91
CA THR A 237 -17.13 15.93 11.78
C THR A 237 -16.28 15.23 10.72
N ILE A 238 -15.55 14.19 11.12
CA ILE A 238 -14.69 13.39 10.25
C ILE A 238 -15.10 11.92 10.43
N ASP A 239 -15.51 11.26 9.35
CA ASP A 239 -16.00 9.87 9.37
C ASP A 239 -17.11 9.63 10.41
N GLY A 240 -18.06 10.57 10.49
CA GLY A 240 -19.15 10.55 11.49
C GLY A 240 -18.71 10.84 12.94
N LYS A 241 -17.42 11.05 13.21
CA LYS A 241 -16.90 11.38 14.56
C LYS A 241 -16.61 12.86 14.72
N SER A 242 -16.91 13.39 15.90
CA SER A 242 -16.58 14.76 16.27
C SER A 242 -15.10 14.86 16.66
N VAL A 243 -14.30 15.49 15.80
CA VAL A 243 -12.88 15.74 16.00
C VAL A 243 -12.68 17.18 16.46
N ASN A 244 -12.06 17.34 17.63
CA ASN A 244 -11.74 18.66 18.17
C ASN A 244 -10.29 19.02 17.82
N THR A 245 -10.12 20.06 17.02
CA THR A 245 -8.82 20.61 16.65
C THR A 245 -8.57 21.90 17.43
N THR A 246 -7.58 21.87 18.32
CA THR A 246 -7.08 23.05 19.03
C THR A 246 -5.82 23.56 18.33
N ILE A 247 -5.84 24.82 17.91
CA ILE A 247 -4.72 25.51 17.26
C ILE A 247 -4.23 26.58 18.21
N SER A 248 -2.96 26.50 18.64
CA SER A 248 -2.36 27.45 19.58
C SER A 248 -1.13 28.11 18.98
N LEU A 249 -0.97 29.42 19.25
CA LEU A 249 0.09 30.26 18.70
C LEU A 249 1.00 30.78 19.83
N LYS A 250 2.31 30.75 19.60
CA LYS A 250 3.31 31.31 20.50
C LYS A 250 4.37 32.06 19.71
N VAL A 251 4.69 33.29 20.11
CA VAL A 251 5.81 34.04 19.53
C VAL A 251 7.03 33.85 20.41
N VAL A 252 8.15 33.48 19.80
CA VAL A 252 9.45 33.34 20.46
C VAL A 252 10.38 34.42 19.91
N ASN A 253 10.94 35.24 20.79
CA ASN A 253 11.88 36.30 20.41
C ASN A 253 13.27 35.73 20.08
N SER A 254 14.02 36.38 19.18
CA SER A 254 15.41 36.02 18.83
C SER A 254 16.35 35.94 20.03
N THR A 255 16.10 36.75 21.06
CA THR A 255 16.90 36.83 22.30
C THR A 255 16.31 36.02 23.46
N ALA A 256 15.22 35.28 23.23
CA ALA A 256 14.61 34.45 24.27
C ALA A 256 15.57 33.34 24.72
N SER A 257 15.63 33.09 26.03
CA SER A 257 16.42 32.00 26.60
C SER A 257 16.03 30.66 25.97
N GLY A 258 17.02 29.90 25.50
CA GLY A 258 16.83 28.62 24.84
C GLY A 258 16.52 28.68 23.33
N ASN A 259 16.38 29.85 22.73
CA ASN A 259 16.22 29.97 21.27
C ASN A 259 17.58 29.81 20.56
N THR A 260 17.78 28.66 19.91
CA THR A 260 19.00 28.33 19.15
C THR A 260 18.98 28.82 17.70
N GLN A 261 17.86 29.37 17.21
CA GLN A 261 17.74 29.85 15.83
C GLN A 261 18.23 31.29 15.64
N HIS A 262 18.45 32.03 16.73
CA HIS A 262 18.86 33.45 16.74
C HIS A 262 17.95 34.40 15.93
N VAL A 263 16.74 33.96 15.61
CA VAL A 263 15.70 34.75 14.92
C VAL A 263 14.38 34.61 15.68
N SER A 264 13.54 35.64 15.59
CA SER A 264 12.17 35.55 16.12
C SER A 264 11.31 34.69 15.21
N TYR A 265 10.45 33.86 15.79
CA TYR A 265 9.54 33.00 15.05
C TYR A 265 8.19 32.87 15.76
N THR A 266 7.16 32.49 14.99
CA THR A 266 5.86 32.07 15.53
C THR A 266 5.76 30.56 15.45
N GLU A 267 5.48 29.90 16.55
CA GLU A 267 5.20 28.47 16.65
C GLU A 267 3.69 28.23 16.65
N ILE A 268 3.25 27.29 15.82
CA ILE A 268 1.88 26.79 15.80
C ILE A 268 1.88 25.37 16.34
N THR A 269 1.00 25.11 17.31
CA THR A 269 0.68 23.75 17.76
C THR A 269 -0.73 23.39 17.35
N ASN A 270 -0.88 22.27 16.64
CA ASN A 270 -2.18 21.70 16.29
C ASN A 270 -2.35 20.43 17.10
N GLN A 271 -3.42 20.37 17.89
CA GLN A 271 -3.82 19.21 18.66
C GLN A 271 -5.19 18.74 18.18
N LEU A 272 -5.23 17.55 17.59
CA LEU A 272 -6.44 16.90 17.11
C LEU A 272 -6.78 15.76 18.07
N ASN A 273 -7.92 15.87 18.74
CA ASN A 273 -8.42 14.86 19.65
C ASN A 273 -9.55 14.07 18.99
N ASN A 274 -9.65 12.77 19.32
CA ASN A 274 -10.65 11.84 18.80
C ASN A 274 -10.59 11.62 17.28
N VAL A 275 -9.40 11.69 16.69
CA VAL A 275 -9.21 11.38 15.27
C VAL A 275 -9.53 9.89 15.05
N PRO A 276 -10.40 9.51 14.10
CA PRO A 276 -10.66 8.10 13.81
C PRO A 276 -9.39 7.35 13.43
N ASP A 277 -9.30 6.06 13.76
CA ASP A 277 -8.21 5.17 13.32
C ASP A 277 -8.71 3.92 12.58
N SER A 278 -9.93 3.98 12.04
CA SER A 278 -10.51 2.92 11.20
C SER A 278 -9.68 2.73 9.93
N ALA A 279 -9.67 1.50 9.39
CA ALA A 279 -8.98 1.19 8.13
C ALA A 279 -9.41 2.13 6.99
N GLN A 280 -10.72 2.38 6.87
CA GLN A 280 -11.29 3.27 5.86
C GLN A 280 -10.76 4.70 6.00
N PHE A 281 -10.75 5.24 7.22
CA PHE A 281 -10.28 6.59 7.46
C PHE A 281 -8.78 6.74 7.21
N LEU A 282 -7.97 5.79 7.67
CA LEU A 282 -6.52 5.83 7.45
C LEU A 282 -6.16 5.68 5.97
N LEU A 283 -6.87 4.84 5.22
CA LEU A 283 -6.70 4.78 3.75
C LEU A 283 -7.08 6.10 3.07
N ALA A 284 -8.08 6.82 3.57
CA ALA A 284 -8.40 8.17 3.07
C ALA A 284 -7.29 9.19 3.39
N GLN A 285 -6.63 9.08 4.54
CA GLN A 285 -5.45 9.90 4.85
C GLN A 285 -4.26 9.53 3.94
N ALA A 286 -4.01 8.25 3.69
CA ALA A 286 -2.98 7.80 2.74
C ALA A 286 -3.27 8.28 1.31
N SER A 287 -4.54 8.25 0.89
CA SER A 287 -5.01 8.81 -0.38
C SER A 287 -4.76 10.32 -0.43
N THR A 288 -5.09 11.04 0.65
CA THR A 288 -4.85 12.50 0.75
C THR A 288 -3.35 12.81 0.63
N LEU A 289 -2.50 12.05 1.31
CA LEU A 289 -1.04 12.19 1.26
C LEU A 289 -0.52 12.04 -0.19
N ILE A 290 -0.78 10.90 -0.83
CA ILE A 290 -0.23 10.63 -2.18
C ILE A 290 -0.83 11.54 -3.24
N ASN A 291 -2.13 11.84 -3.16
CA ASN A 291 -2.79 12.72 -4.12
C ASN A 291 -2.35 14.17 -3.96
N THR A 292 -2.11 14.64 -2.74
CA THR A 292 -1.56 16.00 -2.54
C THR A 292 -0.18 16.12 -3.19
N ILE A 293 0.67 15.10 -3.04
CA ILE A 293 1.99 15.05 -3.70
C ILE A 293 1.83 15.05 -5.23
N ASN A 294 0.96 14.19 -5.76
CA ASN A 294 0.75 14.04 -7.20
C ASN A 294 0.15 15.31 -7.83
N THR A 295 -0.89 15.87 -7.23
CA THR A 295 -1.58 17.08 -7.73
C THR A 295 -0.73 18.33 -7.60
N ALA A 296 0.00 18.50 -6.49
CA ALA A 296 0.93 19.63 -6.35
C ALA A 296 2.11 19.51 -7.32
N CYS A 297 2.55 18.28 -7.59
CA CYS A 297 3.67 17.94 -8.47
C CYS A 297 4.87 18.88 -8.32
N PRO A 298 5.44 19.00 -7.12
CA PRO A 298 6.50 19.97 -6.87
C PRO A 298 7.78 19.63 -7.63
N PHE A 299 8.59 20.66 -7.86
CA PHE A 299 9.99 20.51 -8.23
C PHE A 299 10.75 19.81 -7.11
N PHE A 300 11.64 18.90 -7.48
CA PHE A 300 12.58 18.27 -6.55
C PHE A 300 14.00 18.32 -7.10
N HIS A 301 14.95 18.34 -6.18
CA HIS A 301 16.37 18.25 -6.48
C HIS A 301 17.05 17.36 -5.45
N ALA A 302 17.69 16.31 -5.93
CA ALA A 302 18.35 15.27 -5.15
C ALA A 302 19.82 15.18 -5.51
N ASN A 303 20.67 15.04 -4.49
CA ASN A 303 22.07 14.69 -4.68
C ASN A 303 22.25 13.20 -4.38
N ASN A 304 22.63 12.43 -5.40
CA ASN A 304 23.01 11.03 -5.22
C ASN A 304 24.34 10.94 -4.48
N SER A 305 24.50 9.90 -3.66
CA SER A 305 25.79 9.61 -3.01
C SER A 305 26.86 9.30 -4.06
N SER A 306 28.09 9.76 -3.80
CA SER A 306 29.27 9.45 -4.62
C SER A 306 29.79 8.02 -4.38
N GLU A 307 29.30 7.34 -3.34
CA GLU A 307 29.68 5.95 -3.04
C GLU A 307 29.24 5.00 -4.16
N ALA A 308 30.12 4.06 -4.53
CA ALA A 308 29.92 3.17 -5.67
C ALA A 308 28.65 2.30 -5.51
N ASN A 309 28.40 1.81 -4.30
CA ASN A 309 27.32 0.85 -3.99
C ASN A 309 26.09 1.50 -3.34
N ALA A 310 26.08 2.82 -3.17
CA ALA A 310 24.92 3.50 -2.59
C ALA A 310 23.75 3.52 -3.60
N PRO A 311 22.50 3.30 -3.15
CA PRO A 311 21.32 3.48 -3.98
C PRO A 311 21.28 4.86 -4.64
N LYS A 312 20.90 4.90 -5.92
CA LYS A 312 20.81 6.13 -6.71
C LYS A 312 19.43 6.30 -7.30
N PHE A 313 18.90 7.53 -7.26
CA PHE A 313 17.72 7.88 -8.04
C PHE A 313 18.09 7.90 -9.52
N SER A 314 17.18 7.41 -10.37
CA SER A 314 17.31 7.46 -11.83
C SER A 314 17.26 8.89 -12.35
N THR A 315 16.43 9.73 -11.73
CA THR A 315 16.29 11.16 -12.02
C THR A 315 16.60 11.96 -10.75
N THR A 316 17.57 12.86 -10.82
CA THR A 316 18.02 13.67 -9.68
C THR A 316 17.44 15.07 -9.65
N THR A 317 16.83 15.53 -10.74
CA THR A 317 16.15 16.84 -10.80
C THR A 317 14.95 16.70 -11.70
N GLY A 318 13.80 17.18 -11.24
CA GLY A 318 12.56 17.02 -11.99
C GLY A 318 11.35 17.43 -11.19
N LYS A 319 10.18 16.93 -11.61
CA LYS A 319 8.93 17.06 -10.88
C LYS A 319 8.54 15.71 -10.31
N ILE A 320 8.02 15.68 -9.07
CA ILE A 320 7.72 14.42 -8.38
C ILE A 320 6.74 13.54 -9.18
N CYS A 321 5.63 14.11 -9.67
CA CYS A 321 4.64 13.36 -10.45
C CYS A 321 5.13 12.88 -11.84
N GLY A 322 6.32 13.33 -12.28
CA GLY A 322 6.93 12.91 -13.53
C GLY A 322 7.97 11.82 -13.31
N ALA A 323 8.93 12.07 -12.41
CA ALA A 323 10.03 11.13 -12.15
C ALA A 323 9.57 9.87 -11.41
N PHE A 324 8.46 9.94 -10.67
CA PHE A 324 7.94 8.85 -9.84
C PHE A 324 6.48 8.49 -10.20
N SER A 325 6.12 8.59 -11.48
CA SER A 325 4.75 8.36 -11.95
C SER A 325 4.30 6.90 -11.78
N GLU A 326 5.20 5.94 -11.99
CA GLU A 326 4.94 4.51 -11.82
C GLU A 326 4.68 4.20 -10.33
N GLU A 327 5.54 4.70 -9.45
CA GLU A 327 5.42 4.55 -7.99
C GLU A 327 4.11 5.14 -7.46
N ILE A 328 3.78 6.38 -7.88
CA ILE A 328 2.54 7.05 -7.48
C ILE A 328 1.33 6.25 -7.95
N SER A 329 1.33 5.79 -9.21
CA SER A 329 0.22 5.03 -9.77
C SER A 329 0.01 3.70 -9.04
N ALA A 330 1.11 3.01 -8.72
CA ALA A 330 1.07 1.77 -7.96
C ALA A 330 0.50 1.99 -6.55
N ILE A 331 0.97 3.01 -5.82
CA ILE A 331 0.47 3.32 -4.48
C ILE A 331 -1.01 3.73 -4.50
N GLN A 332 -1.42 4.55 -5.48
CA GLN A 332 -2.83 4.92 -5.67
C GLN A 332 -3.70 3.69 -5.94
N LYS A 333 -3.25 2.76 -6.79
CA LYS A 333 -3.95 1.50 -7.05
C LYS A 333 -4.09 0.69 -5.77
N MET A 334 -3.02 0.51 -5.01
CA MET A 334 -3.06 -0.25 -3.76
C MET A 334 -4.04 0.34 -2.74
N ILE A 335 -4.06 1.66 -2.59
CA ILE A 335 -5.01 2.34 -1.70
C ILE A 335 -6.44 2.10 -2.19
N THR A 336 -6.68 2.18 -3.51
CA THR A 336 -7.99 1.94 -4.12
C THR A 336 -8.46 0.50 -3.89
N ASP A 337 -7.62 -0.48 -4.19
CA ASP A 337 -7.90 -1.90 -3.97
C ASP A 337 -8.16 -2.19 -2.48
N ALA A 338 -7.38 -1.60 -1.58
CA ALA A 338 -7.56 -1.73 -0.13
C ALA A 338 -8.86 -1.08 0.36
N GLN A 339 -9.27 0.06 -0.21
CA GLN A 339 -10.57 0.67 0.09
C GLN A 339 -11.72 -0.22 -0.39
N GLU A 340 -11.63 -0.77 -1.60
CA GLU A 340 -12.63 -1.71 -2.12
C GLU A 340 -12.74 -2.98 -1.27
N LEU A 341 -11.59 -3.47 -0.78
CA LEU A 341 -11.49 -4.59 0.14
C LEU A 341 -12.18 -4.28 1.47
N VAL A 342 -11.90 -3.13 2.09
CA VAL A 342 -12.51 -2.72 3.36
C VAL A 342 -14.03 -2.59 3.21
N ASN A 343 -14.54 -2.11 2.07
CA ASN A 343 -15.96 -2.02 1.79
C ASN A 343 -16.69 -3.38 1.87
N GLN A 344 -16.01 -4.49 1.57
CA GLN A 344 -16.60 -5.83 1.67
C GLN A 344 -16.95 -6.24 3.10
N THR A 345 -16.33 -5.60 4.11
CA THR A 345 -16.60 -5.85 5.54
C THR A 345 -18.08 -5.65 5.88
N SER A 346 -18.73 -4.65 5.29
CA SER A 346 -20.16 -4.39 5.52
C SER A 346 -21.05 -5.51 4.98
N THR A 347 -20.75 -6.04 3.79
CA THR A 347 -21.44 -7.19 3.19
C THR A 347 -21.31 -8.45 4.05
N ILE A 348 -20.12 -8.69 4.61
CA ILE A 348 -19.88 -9.83 5.51
C ILE A 348 -20.70 -9.69 6.79
N ASN A 349 -20.66 -8.52 7.44
CA ASN A 349 -21.36 -8.27 8.71
C ASN A 349 -22.90 -8.30 8.56
N THR A 350 -23.43 -7.87 7.42
CA THR A 350 -24.88 -7.89 7.17
C THR A 350 -25.42 -9.29 6.86
N ASN A 351 -24.55 -10.21 6.46
CA ASN A 351 -24.90 -11.57 6.09
C ASN A 351 -24.21 -12.58 7.03
N GLU A 352 -24.43 -12.46 8.34
CA GLU A 352 -23.86 -13.41 9.31
C GLU A 352 -24.35 -14.85 9.08
N GLN A 353 -23.49 -15.81 9.40
CA GLN A 353 -23.71 -17.24 9.14
C GLN A 353 -24.00 -18.04 10.41
N THR A 354 -24.39 -17.35 11.49
CA THR A 354 -24.54 -17.91 12.85
C THR A 354 -25.81 -18.74 13.03
N THR A 355 -26.90 -18.43 12.32
CA THR A 355 -28.16 -19.18 12.41
C THR A 355 -28.06 -20.52 11.70
N PRO A 356 -28.33 -21.66 12.36
CA PRO A 356 -28.38 -22.96 11.70
C PRO A 356 -29.56 -23.05 10.72
N VAL A 357 -29.40 -23.87 9.68
CA VAL A 357 -30.41 -24.11 8.64
C VAL A 357 -30.87 -25.56 8.65
N GLY A 358 -32.11 -25.81 8.20
CA GLY A 358 -32.70 -27.13 8.13
C GLY A 358 -34.17 -27.08 7.71
N GLY A 359 -34.80 -28.26 7.64
CA GLY A 359 -36.24 -28.36 7.37
C GLY A 359 -37.08 -27.80 8.52
N SER A 360 -38.32 -27.39 8.21
CA SER A 360 -39.29 -26.90 9.20
C SER A 360 -40.32 -27.97 9.58
N ASN A 361 -40.84 -27.90 10.81
CA ASN A 361 -42.01 -28.69 11.27
C ASN A 361 -41.93 -30.21 10.98
N SER A 362 -40.79 -30.83 11.29
CA SER A 362 -40.53 -32.27 11.09
C SER A 362 -40.48 -32.74 9.63
N LYS A 363 -40.40 -31.82 8.65
CA LYS A 363 -40.19 -32.17 7.24
C LYS A 363 -38.70 -32.25 6.90
N PRO A 364 -38.28 -33.16 6.00
CA PRO A 364 -36.94 -33.13 5.43
C PRO A 364 -36.66 -31.79 4.77
N PHE A 365 -35.39 -31.37 4.80
CA PHE A 365 -34.95 -30.15 4.14
C PHE A 365 -35.21 -30.22 2.64
N ASN A 366 -35.86 -29.19 2.10
CA ASN A 366 -36.11 -29.05 0.68
C ASN A 366 -35.27 -27.89 0.11
N PRO A 367 -34.21 -28.17 -0.69
CA PRO A 367 -33.35 -27.14 -1.26
C PRO A 367 -34.07 -26.11 -2.14
N PHE A 368 -35.24 -26.47 -2.67
CA PHE A 368 -36.03 -25.59 -3.55
C PHE A 368 -36.90 -24.58 -2.79
N THR A 369 -37.22 -24.84 -1.51
CA THR A 369 -38.13 -23.99 -0.73
C THR A 369 -37.53 -23.47 0.56
N ASP A 370 -36.57 -24.18 1.14
CA ASP A 370 -36.04 -23.91 2.49
C ASP A 370 -34.68 -23.20 2.46
N ALA A 371 -34.23 -22.77 1.27
CA ALA A 371 -32.89 -22.22 1.03
C ALA A 371 -32.85 -20.69 0.89
N SER A 372 -33.79 -19.94 1.48
CA SER A 372 -33.80 -18.47 1.41
C SER A 372 -32.52 -17.82 1.97
N PHE A 373 -31.83 -18.50 2.90
CA PHE A 373 -30.53 -18.09 3.43
C PHE A 373 -29.38 -18.12 2.40
N ALA A 374 -29.54 -18.86 1.29
CA ALA A 374 -28.47 -19.11 0.33
C ALA A 374 -27.98 -17.82 -0.34
N GLN A 375 -28.87 -16.84 -0.56
CA GLN A 375 -28.50 -15.55 -1.13
C GLN A 375 -27.51 -14.79 -0.23
N GLY A 376 -27.78 -14.75 1.07
CA GLY A 376 -26.89 -14.11 2.04
C GLY A 376 -25.59 -14.88 2.24
N MET A 377 -25.67 -16.23 2.27
CA MET A 377 -24.48 -17.08 2.30
C MET A 377 -23.56 -16.87 1.09
N LEU A 378 -24.12 -16.78 -0.12
CA LEU A 378 -23.39 -16.49 -1.34
C LEU A 378 -22.78 -15.09 -1.33
N ALA A 379 -23.52 -14.08 -0.89
CA ALA A 379 -23.02 -12.70 -0.78
C ALA A 379 -21.84 -12.62 0.19
N ASN A 380 -21.93 -13.29 1.35
CA ASN A 380 -20.85 -13.38 2.32
C ASN A 380 -19.61 -14.08 1.73
N ALA A 381 -19.78 -15.28 1.17
CA ALA A 381 -18.67 -16.04 0.57
C ALA A 381 -17.98 -15.28 -0.58
N SER A 382 -18.77 -14.63 -1.44
CA SER A 382 -18.25 -13.82 -2.55
C SER A 382 -17.48 -12.60 -2.06
N ALA A 383 -17.97 -11.95 -1.00
CA ALA A 383 -17.28 -10.82 -0.37
C ALA A 383 -15.94 -11.24 0.25
N GLN A 384 -15.88 -12.37 0.95
CA GLN A 384 -14.63 -12.91 1.50
C GLN A 384 -13.62 -13.28 0.41
N ALA A 385 -14.06 -13.98 -0.64
CA ALA A 385 -13.21 -14.32 -1.78
C ALA A 385 -12.67 -13.05 -2.48
N LYS A 386 -13.52 -12.02 -2.63
CA LYS A 386 -13.11 -10.74 -3.18
C LYS A 386 -12.08 -10.03 -2.30
N MET A 387 -12.24 -10.04 -0.97
CA MET A 387 -11.23 -9.51 -0.05
C MET A 387 -9.88 -10.21 -0.20
N LEU A 388 -9.87 -11.53 -0.33
CA LEU A 388 -8.63 -12.29 -0.52
C LEU A 388 -7.96 -11.93 -1.85
N ASN A 389 -8.72 -11.89 -2.95
CA ASN A 389 -8.21 -11.51 -4.26
C ASN A 389 -7.63 -10.08 -4.27
N LEU A 390 -8.31 -9.11 -3.64
CA LEU A 390 -7.81 -7.74 -3.52
C LEU A 390 -6.57 -7.67 -2.63
N SER A 391 -6.50 -8.47 -1.56
CA SER A 391 -5.32 -8.56 -0.70
C SER A 391 -4.10 -9.02 -1.49
N GLU A 392 -4.28 -10.04 -2.32
CA GLU A 392 -3.23 -10.53 -3.21
C GLU A 392 -2.82 -9.46 -4.24
N GLN A 393 -3.77 -8.78 -4.88
CA GLN A 393 -3.48 -7.71 -5.83
C GLN A 393 -2.67 -6.56 -5.23
N VAL A 394 -2.99 -6.15 -3.99
CA VAL A 394 -2.23 -5.13 -3.26
C VAL A 394 -0.78 -5.59 -3.06
N GLY A 395 -0.56 -6.82 -2.61
CA GLY A 395 0.77 -7.38 -2.41
C GLY A 395 1.57 -7.49 -3.72
N GLN A 396 0.92 -7.93 -4.79
CA GLN A 396 1.52 -8.09 -6.10
C GLN A 396 1.95 -6.75 -6.73
N THR A 397 1.25 -5.65 -6.42
CA THR A 397 1.52 -4.32 -6.98
C THR A 397 2.88 -3.76 -6.57
N LEU A 398 3.37 -4.11 -5.38
CA LEU A 398 4.70 -3.71 -4.88
C LEU A 398 5.69 -4.85 -4.73
N ASN A 399 5.35 -6.08 -5.15
CA ASN A 399 6.26 -7.20 -5.06
C ASN A 399 7.48 -6.98 -5.96
N PRO A 400 8.70 -6.78 -5.41
CA PRO A 400 9.88 -6.48 -6.21
C PRO A 400 10.24 -7.55 -7.24
N GLU A 401 9.83 -8.80 -7.02
CA GLU A 401 10.07 -9.90 -7.97
C GLU A 401 9.26 -9.76 -9.26
N ARG A 402 8.20 -8.94 -9.24
CA ARG A 402 7.32 -8.67 -10.39
C ARG A 402 7.54 -7.30 -11.02
N LEU A 403 8.39 -6.48 -10.42
CA LEU A 403 8.76 -5.16 -10.93
C LEU A 403 10.04 -5.24 -11.76
N ALA A 404 10.23 -4.29 -12.66
CA ALA A 404 11.44 -4.15 -13.45
C ALA A 404 11.97 -2.71 -13.44
N GLY A 405 13.24 -2.53 -13.84
CA GLY A 405 13.83 -1.22 -14.10
C GLY A 405 13.87 -0.29 -12.88
N ASN A 406 13.58 0.99 -13.13
CA ASN A 406 13.68 2.06 -12.13
C ASN A 406 12.73 1.86 -10.95
N PHE A 407 11.51 1.39 -11.22
CA PHE A 407 10.52 1.16 -10.17
C PHE A 407 10.94 0.01 -9.23
N GLN A 408 11.47 -1.09 -9.78
CA GLN A 408 12.04 -2.16 -8.96
C GLN A 408 13.19 -1.65 -8.07
N ASN A 409 14.08 -0.83 -8.63
CA ASN A 409 15.18 -0.20 -7.90
C ASN A 409 14.66 0.70 -6.77
N PHE A 410 13.66 1.55 -7.05
CA PHE A 410 13.03 2.41 -6.05
C PHE A 410 12.47 1.58 -4.88
N VAL A 411 11.71 0.53 -5.19
CA VAL A 411 11.11 -0.31 -4.15
C VAL A 411 12.17 -1.01 -3.31
N LYS A 412 13.12 -1.70 -3.93
CA LYS A 412 14.11 -2.52 -3.21
C LYS A 412 15.06 -1.68 -2.36
N ASN A 413 15.52 -0.56 -2.90
CA ASN A 413 16.65 0.16 -2.35
C ASN A 413 16.26 1.41 -1.53
N PHE A 414 15.03 1.90 -1.68
CA PHE A 414 14.54 3.07 -0.97
C PHE A 414 13.26 2.77 -0.18
N LEU A 415 12.16 2.39 -0.85
CA LEU A 415 10.85 2.25 -0.18
C LEU A 415 10.82 1.10 0.84
N ALA A 416 11.46 -0.03 0.53
CA ALA A 416 11.48 -1.23 1.36
C ALA A 416 12.68 -1.27 2.33
N THR A 417 13.31 -0.13 2.62
CA THR A 417 14.48 -0.02 3.48
C THR A 417 14.23 0.87 4.70
N CYS A 418 15.01 0.63 5.76
CA CYS A 418 15.04 1.46 6.98
C CYS A 418 16.30 1.17 7.81
N ASN A 419 16.84 -0.05 7.73
CA ASN A 419 18.00 -0.48 8.51
C ASN A 419 19.33 -0.36 7.75
N ASN A 420 19.36 0.34 6.61
CA ASN A 420 20.61 0.54 5.88
C ASN A 420 21.59 1.37 6.74
N PRO A 421 22.90 1.19 6.58
CA PRO A 421 23.89 2.05 7.22
C PRO A 421 23.55 3.53 6.96
N SER A 422 23.71 4.36 7.98
CA SER A 422 23.42 5.79 7.85
C SER A 422 24.24 6.41 6.72
N THR A 423 23.55 7.07 5.80
CA THR A 423 24.15 7.90 4.74
C THR A 423 24.63 9.25 5.27
N ALA A 424 24.52 9.51 6.57
CA ALA A 424 25.06 10.69 7.23
C ALA A 424 26.45 10.46 7.85
N GLY A 425 27.04 9.27 7.66
CA GLY A 425 28.35 8.92 8.25
C GLY A 425 28.27 8.66 9.76
N THR A 426 27.09 8.40 10.30
CA THR A 426 26.94 7.94 11.69
C THR A 426 27.03 6.40 11.69
N GLY A 427 27.67 5.79 12.70
CA GLY A 427 27.82 4.33 12.79
C GLY A 427 26.52 3.55 13.07
N GLY A 428 25.35 4.11 12.76
CA GLY A 428 24.01 3.55 13.03
C GLY A 428 23.21 3.25 11.76
N THR A 429 21.94 2.87 11.95
CA THR A 429 20.99 2.55 10.86
C THR A 429 20.14 3.77 10.46
N GLN A 430 19.52 3.72 9.28
CA GLN A 430 18.67 4.79 8.74
C GLN A 430 17.34 5.03 9.48
N GLY A 431 16.88 4.14 10.37
CA GLY A 431 15.66 4.42 11.13
C GLY A 431 15.36 3.51 12.31
N SER A 432 14.10 3.57 12.72
CA SER A 432 13.55 3.15 14.02
C SER A 432 12.16 2.52 13.86
N ALA A 433 11.51 2.15 14.98
CA ALA A 433 10.17 1.56 15.03
C ALA A 433 9.11 2.34 14.20
N PRO A 434 7.99 1.69 13.79
CA PRO A 434 6.96 2.32 12.96
C PRO A 434 6.50 3.67 13.53
N GLY A 435 6.24 4.65 12.66
CA GLY A 435 5.76 5.96 13.09
C GLY A 435 6.79 6.82 13.83
N THR A 436 8.08 6.52 13.69
CA THR A 436 9.17 7.31 14.30
C THR A 436 10.04 7.95 13.23
N VAL A 437 10.12 9.28 13.26
CA VAL A 437 10.99 10.06 12.39
C VAL A 437 12.28 10.39 13.13
N THR A 438 13.42 10.12 12.50
CA THR A 438 14.74 10.46 13.00
C THR A 438 15.46 11.33 11.99
N THR A 439 16.64 11.85 12.35
CA THR A 439 17.49 12.58 11.40
C THR A 439 18.01 11.70 10.25
N GLN A 440 17.78 10.39 10.27
CA GLN A 440 18.25 9.45 9.25
C GLN A 440 17.13 8.89 8.37
N THR A 441 15.86 9.19 8.69
CA THR A 441 14.70 8.63 8.00
C THR A 441 14.67 8.99 6.51
N PHE A 442 15.19 10.16 6.14
CA PHE A 442 15.19 10.64 4.76
C PHE A 442 15.85 9.65 3.78
N ALA A 443 15.35 9.59 2.54
CA ALA A 443 15.81 8.67 1.50
C ALA A 443 15.59 7.17 1.80
N SER A 444 14.80 6.84 2.83
CA SER A 444 14.41 5.47 3.16
C SER A 444 12.93 5.41 3.49
N GLY A 445 12.28 4.27 3.27
CA GLY A 445 10.85 4.15 3.50
C GLY A 445 10.48 4.15 4.98
N CYS A 446 11.24 3.45 5.83
CA CYS A 446 11.00 3.39 7.28
C CYS A 446 9.53 3.20 7.72
N ALA A 447 8.83 2.37 6.94
CA ALA A 447 7.43 2.03 7.15
C ALA A 447 7.21 0.52 7.06
N TYR A 448 8.24 -0.31 7.29
CA TYR A 448 8.12 -1.78 7.28
C TYR A 448 7.54 -2.39 6.00
N VAL A 449 7.72 -1.74 4.84
CA VAL A 449 7.16 -2.21 3.56
C VAL A 449 7.61 -3.63 3.23
N LYS A 450 8.91 -3.94 3.38
CA LYS A 450 9.45 -5.30 3.17
C LYS A 450 8.79 -6.34 4.08
N GLU A 451 8.79 -6.07 5.38
CA GLU A 451 8.21 -6.96 6.40
C GLU A 451 6.71 -7.20 6.13
N THR A 452 6.00 -6.15 5.75
CA THR A 452 4.55 -6.22 5.50
C THR A 452 4.24 -7.02 4.23
N ILE A 453 5.06 -6.92 3.17
CA ILE A 453 4.94 -7.79 1.98
C ILE A 453 5.13 -9.25 2.38
N THR A 454 6.16 -9.56 3.19
CA THR A 454 6.41 -10.93 3.67
C THR A 454 5.25 -11.44 4.52
N ASN A 455 4.75 -10.63 5.46
CA ASN A 455 3.63 -11.00 6.32
C ASN A 455 2.34 -11.20 5.53
N LEU A 456 2.10 -10.38 4.50
CA LEU A 456 0.97 -10.54 3.59
C LEU A 456 1.04 -11.88 2.85
N ASN A 457 2.18 -12.19 2.23
CA ASN A 457 2.37 -13.47 1.53
C ASN A 457 2.19 -14.67 2.47
N ASN A 458 2.75 -14.61 3.68
CA ASN A 458 2.59 -15.65 4.69
C ASN A 458 1.13 -15.79 5.14
N SER A 459 0.42 -14.67 5.34
CA SER A 459 -0.99 -14.69 5.74
C SER A 459 -1.88 -15.30 4.66
N ILE A 460 -1.60 -15.03 3.37
CA ILE A 460 -2.31 -15.65 2.24
C ILE A 460 -2.02 -17.14 2.19
N ALA A 461 -0.75 -17.54 2.34
CA ALA A 461 -0.36 -18.95 2.31
C ALA A 461 -0.98 -19.76 3.45
N HIS A 462 -1.13 -19.18 4.65
CA HIS A 462 -1.79 -19.82 5.79
C HIS A 462 -3.32 -19.71 5.77
N PHE A 463 -3.91 -19.05 4.76
CA PHE A 463 -5.36 -18.94 4.60
C PHE A 463 -5.97 -20.05 3.72
N GLY A 464 -5.14 -20.71 2.92
CA GLY A 464 -5.51 -21.93 2.18
C GLY A 464 -5.39 -23.16 3.06
#